data_AF-A0A536MIS0-F1
#
_entry.id   AF-A0A536MIS0-F1
#
_cell.length_a   1.000
_cell.length_b   1.000
_cell.length_c   1.000
_cell.angle_alpha   90.00
_cell.angle_beta   90.00
_cell.angle_gamma   90.00
#
_symmetry.space_group_name_H-M   'P 1'
#
loop_
_entity.id
_entity.type
_entity.pdbx_description
1 polymer ?
#
loop_
_entity_poly.entity_id
_entity_poly.type
_entity_poly.pdbx_seq_one_letter_code
_entity_poly.pdbx_strand_id
1 'polypeptide(L)'
;MRKFLIALAALVAVALPSGVPVAAQAGGDNAALAINTRDGKTVYRIAIKVSRNDTGVVTNTNIAFAYASCADCQTYAIAFQAVLVTSNPTIDAPTNMAIAWNDQCDSCTTFADANQVTVTTDGPVHFTPLGNQTLASIRHDLHALKHEDLTLDELAATVNQLADQFTWVVTTQLVPAGNS
;
A
#
# COMPACT_ATOMS: atom_id res chain seq x y z
N MET A 1 37.19 28.21 -11.96
CA MET A 1 36.92 27.26 -10.85
C MET A 1 35.40 27.20 -10.64
N ARG A 2 34.82 26.00 -10.77
CA ARG A 2 33.47 25.57 -10.30
C ARG A 2 32.25 26.31 -10.90
N LYS A 3 31.79 25.98 -12.12
CA LYS A 3 30.76 24.94 -12.41
C LYS A 3 29.77 24.71 -11.26
N PHE A 4 28.57 25.29 -11.34
CA PHE A 4 27.37 24.71 -10.75
C PHE A 4 26.32 24.51 -11.83
N LEU A 5 26.08 23.23 -12.10
CA LEU A 5 25.15 22.68 -13.06
C LEU A 5 23.74 22.70 -12.48
N ILE A 6 22.81 23.14 -13.33
CA ILE A 6 21.39 22.82 -13.45
C ILE A 6 20.95 21.58 -12.65
N ALA A 7 19.87 21.74 -11.87
CA ALA A 7 18.92 20.66 -11.61
C ALA A 7 17.50 21.21 -11.83
N LEU A 8 17.11 21.18 -13.11
CA LEU A 8 15.74 21.27 -13.58
C LEU A 8 15.05 19.98 -13.12
N ALA A 9 14.37 19.97 -11.97
CA ALA A 9 13.51 18.86 -11.59
C ALA A 9 12.24 18.96 -12.45
N ALA A 10 12.16 18.07 -13.43
CA ALA A 10 11.11 18.03 -14.44
C ALA A 10 9.72 17.89 -13.79
N LEU A 11 8.90 18.92 -13.95
CA LEU A 11 7.45 18.78 -14.01
C LEU A 11 7.12 17.97 -15.26
N VAL A 12 7.15 16.64 -15.14
CA VAL A 12 6.48 15.78 -16.11
C VAL A 12 5.00 15.82 -15.75
N ALA A 13 4.31 16.85 -16.25
CA ALA A 13 2.86 16.84 -16.36
C ALA A 13 2.49 15.84 -17.46
N VAL A 14 2.51 14.54 -17.14
CA VAL A 14 1.76 13.57 -17.93
C VAL A 14 0.29 13.98 -17.79
N ALA A 15 -0.38 14.19 -18.92
CA ALA A 15 -1.83 14.29 -18.96
C ALA A 15 -2.42 12.96 -18.50
N LEU A 16 -2.54 12.79 -17.18
CA LEU A 16 -3.27 11.69 -16.58
C LEU A 16 -4.74 11.89 -16.95
N PRO A 17 -5.48 10.84 -17.36
CA PRO A 17 -6.93 10.93 -17.46
C PRO A 17 -7.47 11.43 -16.11
N SER A 18 -8.36 12.42 -16.17
CA SER A 18 -9.05 13.01 -15.03
C SER A 18 -9.80 11.91 -14.27
N GLY A 19 -9.18 11.36 -13.22
CA GLY A 19 -9.67 10.19 -12.50
C GLY A 19 -8.58 9.33 -11.88
N VAL A 20 -7.32 9.45 -12.30
CA VAL A 20 -6.20 8.77 -11.61
C VAL A 20 -5.92 9.51 -10.29
N PRO A 21 -6.03 8.84 -9.12
CA PRO A 21 -5.66 9.46 -7.86
C PRO A 21 -4.17 9.81 -7.91
N VAL A 22 -3.85 11.07 -7.59
CA VAL A 22 -2.46 11.52 -7.43
C VAL A 22 -1.83 10.71 -6.31
N ALA A 23 -0.79 9.96 -6.65
CA ALA A 23 -0.04 9.19 -5.65
C ALA A 23 0.61 10.13 -4.64
N ALA A 24 0.35 9.87 -3.35
CA ALA A 24 1.30 9.91 -2.25
C ALA A 24 2.39 11.01 -2.31
N GLN A 25 2.14 12.16 -1.65
CA GLN A 25 3.03 13.33 -1.65
C GLN A 25 3.88 13.45 -0.37
N ALA A 26 3.70 12.57 0.62
CA ALA A 26 4.53 12.55 1.83
C ALA A 26 5.45 11.32 1.86
N GLY A 27 6.66 11.47 2.42
CA GLY A 27 7.64 10.37 2.52
C GLY A 27 7.13 9.12 3.25
N GLY A 28 6.03 9.24 4.00
CA GLY A 28 5.37 8.18 4.75
C GLY A 28 4.21 7.47 4.05
N ASP A 29 3.85 7.82 2.82
CA ASP A 29 2.67 7.24 2.13
C ASP A 29 2.95 5.86 1.49
N ASN A 30 1.91 5.08 1.21
CA ASN A 30 1.96 3.76 0.57
C ASN A 30 0.98 3.68 -0.61
N ALA A 31 1.40 3.07 -1.73
CA ALA A 31 0.56 3.01 -2.93
C ALA A 31 0.81 1.75 -3.76
N ALA A 32 -0.27 1.02 -4.08
CA ALA A 32 -0.30 -0.04 -5.08
C ALA A 32 -1.16 0.42 -6.27
N LEU A 33 -0.53 0.70 -7.41
CA LEU A 33 -1.20 1.24 -8.60
C LEU A 33 -1.13 0.23 -9.77
N ALA A 34 -2.22 -0.51 -9.97
CA ALA A 34 -2.39 -1.46 -11.07
C ALA A 34 -3.22 -0.82 -12.19
N ILE A 35 -2.59 -0.63 -13.35
CA ILE A 35 -3.25 -0.13 -14.56
C ILE A 35 -3.09 -1.20 -15.63
N ASN A 36 -4.20 -1.65 -16.19
CA ASN A 36 -4.21 -2.67 -17.24
C ASN A 36 -5.00 -2.19 -18.45
N THR A 37 -4.31 -2.17 -19.59
CA THR A 37 -4.89 -1.78 -20.88
C THR A 37 -4.54 -2.80 -21.96
N ARG A 38 -4.33 -4.06 -21.56
CA ARG A 38 -3.88 -5.14 -22.44
C ARG A 38 -4.81 -6.33 -22.30
N ASP A 39 -5.37 -6.77 -23.43
CA ASP A 39 -6.31 -7.88 -23.47
C ASP A 39 -5.68 -9.19 -23.00
N GLY A 40 -6.45 -9.99 -22.27
CA GLY A 40 -6.00 -11.30 -21.76
C GLY A 40 -4.86 -11.23 -20.75
N LYS A 41 -4.52 -10.05 -20.21
CA LYS A 41 -3.42 -9.88 -19.26
C LYS A 41 -3.92 -9.72 -17.83
N THR A 42 -3.15 -10.27 -16.90
CA THR A 42 -3.28 -10.04 -15.47
C THR A 42 -2.22 -9.05 -15.01
N VAL A 43 -2.62 -7.97 -14.36
CA VAL A 43 -1.72 -7.02 -13.68
C VAL A 43 -1.93 -7.13 -12.18
N TYR A 44 -0.85 -7.39 -11.46
CA TYR A 44 -0.85 -7.48 -10.01
C TYR A 44 0.10 -6.43 -9.43
N ARG A 45 -0.33 -5.67 -8.43
CA ARG A 45 0.50 -4.72 -7.68
C ARG A 45 0.25 -4.84 -6.19
N ILE A 46 1.35 -4.91 -5.44
CA ILE A 46 1.33 -5.08 -3.98
C ILE A 46 2.26 -4.05 -3.40
N ALA A 47 1.81 -3.36 -2.35
CA ALA A 47 2.62 -2.42 -1.61
C ALA A 47 2.44 -2.66 -0.11
N ILE A 48 3.53 -2.98 0.58
CA ILE A 48 3.53 -3.17 2.03
C ILE A 48 4.54 -2.22 2.64
N LYS A 49 4.11 -1.34 3.54
CA LYS A 49 4.99 -0.35 4.16
C LYS A 49 4.79 -0.26 5.66
N VAL A 50 5.89 -0.09 6.37
CA VAL A 50 5.91 0.35 7.77
C VAL A 50 6.47 1.75 7.79
N SER A 51 5.63 2.72 8.11
CA SER A 51 5.98 4.13 8.23
C SER A 51 6.17 4.47 9.70
N ARG A 52 7.15 5.33 10.00
CA ARG A 52 7.39 5.88 11.33
C ARG A 52 7.15 7.37 11.29
N ASN A 53 6.37 7.88 12.22
CA ASN A 53 6.06 9.29 12.33
C ASN A 53 6.42 9.77 13.74
N ASP A 54 7.48 10.56 13.82
CA ASP A 54 7.96 11.21 15.04
C ASP A 54 7.53 12.68 15.13
N THR A 55 6.71 13.13 14.17
CA THR A 55 6.19 14.49 14.11
C THR A 55 4.78 14.57 14.70
N GLY A 56 4.34 15.78 15.04
CA GLY A 56 2.98 16.03 15.50
C GLY A 56 1.90 15.89 14.41
N VAL A 57 2.22 15.48 13.17
CA VAL A 57 1.29 15.48 12.04
C VAL A 57 1.26 14.12 11.35
N VAL A 58 0.15 13.40 11.48
CA VAL A 58 -0.08 12.07 10.92
C VAL A 58 -1.12 12.18 9.80
N THR A 59 -0.65 12.31 8.56
CA THR A 59 -1.50 12.43 7.35
C THR A 59 -1.12 11.38 6.31
N ASN A 60 -0.64 10.23 6.76
CA ASN A 60 -0.20 9.13 5.90
C ASN A 60 -1.36 8.62 5.03
N THR A 61 -1.13 8.53 3.74
CA THR A 61 -2.07 7.95 2.78
C THR A 61 -1.64 6.55 2.37
N ASN A 62 -2.56 5.59 2.48
CA ASN A 62 -2.44 4.23 1.93
C ASN A 62 -3.47 4.06 0.82
N ILE A 63 -3.02 3.74 -0.40
CA ILE A 63 -3.91 3.58 -1.56
C ILE A 63 -3.68 2.28 -2.32
N ALA A 64 -4.76 1.56 -2.60
CA ALA A 64 -4.83 0.50 -3.61
C ALA A 64 -5.72 0.97 -4.76
N PHE A 65 -5.16 1.07 -5.96
CA PHE A 65 -5.88 1.51 -7.15
C PHE A 65 -5.71 0.49 -8.27
N ALA A 66 -6.82 -0.12 -8.69
CA ALA A 66 -6.89 -1.05 -9.79
C ALA A 66 -7.79 -0.48 -10.89
N TYR A 67 -7.23 -0.24 -12.07
CA TYR A 67 -7.95 0.27 -13.24
C TYR A 67 -7.74 -0.65 -14.44
N ALA A 68 -8.82 -1.02 -15.10
CA ALA A 68 -8.82 -1.86 -16.30
C ALA A 68 -9.58 -1.21 -17.45
N SER A 69 -8.96 -1.21 -18.63
CA SER A 69 -9.57 -0.86 -19.92
C SER A 69 -9.03 -1.78 -21.01
N CYS A 70 -9.59 -2.99 -21.08
CA CYS A 70 -9.19 -4.10 -21.96
C CYS A 70 -10.33 -5.12 -22.09
N ALA A 71 -10.10 -6.20 -22.85
CA ALA A 71 -10.95 -7.40 -22.88
C ALA A 71 -10.32 -8.57 -22.09
N ASP A 72 -11.12 -9.35 -21.39
CA ASP A 72 -10.72 -10.60 -20.71
C ASP A 72 -9.49 -10.43 -19.79
N CYS A 73 -9.41 -9.31 -19.08
CA CYS A 73 -8.24 -8.95 -18.31
C CYS A 73 -8.51 -8.87 -16.80
N GLN A 74 -7.46 -9.09 -16.00
CA GLN A 74 -7.54 -9.07 -14.54
C GLN A 74 -6.59 -8.02 -13.97
N THR A 75 -7.02 -7.25 -12.97
CA THR A 75 -6.23 -6.15 -12.43
C THR A 75 -6.40 -6.04 -10.92
N TYR A 76 -5.34 -6.35 -10.18
CA TYR A 76 -5.37 -6.49 -8.74
C TYR A 76 -4.37 -5.54 -8.07
N ALA A 77 -4.84 -4.75 -7.10
CA ALA A 77 -4.04 -3.82 -6.30
C ALA A 77 -4.25 -4.07 -4.81
N ILE A 78 -3.18 -4.32 -4.06
CA ILE A 78 -3.26 -4.57 -2.62
C ILE A 78 -2.24 -3.70 -1.88
N ALA A 79 -2.70 -2.92 -0.90
CA ALA A 79 -1.86 -1.97 -0.18
C ALA A 79 -2.01 -2.12 1.34
N PHE A 80 -0.99 -2.65 2.02
CA PHE A 80 -0.96 -2.78 3.48
C PHE A 80 0.01 -1.77 4.09
N GLN A 81 -0.42 -1.02 5.09
CA GLN A 81 0.42 -0.03 5.74
C GLN A 81 0.28 -0.04 7.26
N ALA A 82 1.43 -0.06 7.95
CA ALA A 82 1.50 0.25 9.36
C ALA A 82 2.05 1.68 9.52
N VAL A 83 1.41 2.49 10.35
CA VAL A 83 1.87 3.84 10.71
C VAL A 83 2.17 3.85 12.20
N LEU A 84 3.45 3.87 12.55
CA LEU A 84 3.94 3.88 13.93
C LEU A 84 4.22 5.32 14.34
N VAL A 85 3.35 5.86 15.20
CA VAL A 85 3.41 7.24 15.69
C VAL A 85 4.14 7.23 17.03
N THR A 86 5.36 7.75 17.07
CA THR A 86 6.23 7.70 18.27
C THR A 86 6.19 8.99 19.10
N SER A 87 5.30 9.92 18.73
CA SER A 87 5.06 11.18 19.43
C SER A 87 3.56 11.35 19.68
N ASN A 88 3.16 12.40 20.42
CA ASN A 88 1.76 12.75 20.54
C ASN A 88 1.35 13.65 19.36
N PRO A 89 0.54 13.17 18.40
CA PRO A 89 0.16 13.97 17.25
C PRO A 89 -0.81 15.09 17.64
N THR A 90 -0.61 16.29 17.11
CA THR A 90 -1.57 17.39 17.15
C THR A 90 -2.55 17.34 15.99
N ILE A 91 -2.18 16.67 14.90
CA ILE A 91 -3.03 16.39 13.74
C ILE A 91 -2.95 14.88 13.46
N ASP A 92 -4.10 14.21 13.51
CA ASP A 92 -4.25 12.79 13.17
C ASP A 92 -5.38 12.65 12.15
N ALA A 93 -5.02 12.55 10.88
CA ALA A 93 -5.93 12.48 9.74
C ALA A 93 -5.36 11.57 8.63
N PRO A 94 -5.07 10.30 8.92
CA PRO A 94 -4.60 9.35 7.91
C PRO A 94 -5.71 9.02 6.91
N THR A 95 -5.33 8.62 5.70
CA THR A 95 -6.26 8.24 4.63
C THR A 95 -5.98 6.82 4.17
N ASN A 96 -7.00 5.96 4.16
CA ASN A 96 -6.92 4.60 3.63
C ASN A 96 -7.97 4.43 2.53
N MET A 97 -7.56 4.05 1.33
CA MET A 97 -8.42 4.07 0.15
C MET A 97 -8.17 2.88 -0.78
N ALA A 98 -9.24 2.20 -1.20
CA ALA A 98 -9.21 1.15 -2.21
C ALA A 98 -10.20 1.49 -3.34
N ILE A 99 -9.74 1.43 -4.59
CA ILE A 99 -10.55 1.72 -5.78
C ILE A 99 -10.30 0.64 -6.83
N ALA A 100 -11.38 -0.02 -7.26
CA ALA A 100 -11.40 -0.94 -8.39
C ALA A 100 -12.31 -0.37 -9.47
N TRP A 101 -11.81 -0.22 -10.70
CA TRP A 101 -12.53 0.45 -11.78
C TRP A 101 -12.32 -0.28 -13.12
N ASN A 102 -13.41 -0.81 -13.67
CA ASN A 102 -13.51 -1.27 -15.05
C ASN A 102 -14.08 -0.15 -15.95
N ASP A 103 -13.33 0.29 -16.95
CA ASP A 103 -13.72 1.36 -17.88
C ASP A 103 -13.61 0.89 -19.33
N GLN A 104 -14.71 1.00 -20.09
CA GLN A 104 -14.79 0.57 -21.50
C GLN A 104 -14.21 -0.85 -21.71
N CYS A 105 -14.68 -1.76 -20.88
CA CYS A 105 -14.09 -3.08 -20.70
C CYS A 105 -15.11 -4.17 -21.06
N ASP A 106 -14.64 -5.27 -21.66
CA ASP A 106 -15.41 -6.51 -21.83
C ASP A 106 -14.82 -7.61 -20.95
N SER A 107 -15.64 -8.17 -20.05
CA SER A 107 -15.27 -9.32 -19.21
C SER A 107 -14.02 -9.13 -18.33
N CYS A 108 -13.75 -7.91 -17.84
CA CYS A 108 -12.63 -7.66 -16.92
C CYS A 108 -13.00 -7.82 -15.45
N THR A 109 -12.00 -8.21 -14.67
CA THR A 109 -12.09 -8.24 -13.21
C THR A 109 -11.07 -7.28 -12.59
N THR A 110 -11.54 -6.35 -11.76
CA THR A 110 -10.68 -5.49 -10.93
C THR A 110 -10.90 -5.80 -9.46
N PHE A 111 -9.81 -5.82 -8.69
CA PHE A 111 -9.83 -5.97 -7.24
C PHE A 111 -8.86 -4.98 -6.63
N ALA A 112 -9.32 -4.27 -5.60
CA ALA A 112 -8.50 -3.36 -4.83
C ALA A 112 -8.78 -3.54 -3.35
N ASP A 113 -7.72 -3.69 -2.56
CA ASP A 113 -7.82 -3.80 -1.11
C ASP A 113 -6.73 -2.97 -0.44
N ALA A 114 -7.13 -2.13 0.52
CA ALA A 114 -6.23 -1.25 1.24
C ALA A 114 -6.48 -1.39 2.74
N ASN A 115 -5.43 -1.78 3.47
CA ASN A 115 -5.46 -1.97 4.92
C ASN A 115 -4.41 -1.08 5.59
N GLN A 116 -4.84 -0.19 6.47
CA GLN A 116 -3.96 0.72 7.20
C GLN A 116 -4.18 0.59 8.70
N VAL A 117 -3.09 0.41 9.45
CA VAL A 117 -3.09 0.28 10.91
C VAL A 117 -2.20 1.35 11.50
N THR A 118 -2.80 2.29 12.23
CA THR A 118 -2.08 3.35 12.94
C THR A 118 -1.96 2.99 14.42
N VAL A 119 -0.74 3.02 14.94
CA VAL A 119 -0.44 2.72 16.36
C VAL A 119 0.37 3.86 16.93
N THR A 120 -0.12 4.45 18.02
CA THR A 120 0.65 5.42 18.82
C THR A 120 1.44 4.67 19.89
N THR A 121 2.72 5.00 20.05
CA THR A 121 3.63 4.36 21.00
C THR A 121 4.34 5.41 21.86
N ASP A 122 4.74 5.04 23.08
CA ASP A 122 5.44 5.92 24.04
C ASP A 122 6.91 6.24 23.67
N GLY A 123 7.28 6.05 22.40
CA GLY A 123 8.63 6.21 21.89
C GLY A 123 8.96 5.23 20.76
N PRO A 124 10.23 5.18 20.30
CA PRO A 124 10.65 4.29 19.23
C PRO A 124 10.45 2.81 19.57
N VAL A 125 9.88 2.06 18.62
CA VAL A 125 9.61 0.62 18.74
C VAL A 125 10.21 -0.16 17.56
N HIS A 126 10.43 -1.46 17.73
CA HIS A 126 10.66 -2.37 16.62
C HIS A 126 9.79 -3.62 16.75
N PHE A 127 9.65 -4.36 15.65
CA PHE A 127 8.97 -5.64 15.68
C PHE A 127 9.80 -6.68 16.41
N THR A 128 9.15 -7.60 17.13
CA THR A 128 9.79 -8.82 17.67
C THR A 128 10.34 -9.69 16.53
N PRO A 129 11.19 -10.70 16.82
CA PRO A 129 11.58 -11.68 15.81
C PRO A 129 10.38 -12.38 15.15
N LEU A 130 9.37 -12.75 15.95
CA LEU A 130 8.12 -13.29 15.46
C LEU A 130 7.40 -12.29 14.56
N GLY A 131 7.30 -11.03 14.97
CA GLY A 131 6.63 -10.01 14.16
C GLY A 131 7.31 -9.77 12.81
N ASN A 132 8.64 -9.73 12.77
CA ASN A 132 9.39 -9.62 11.51
C ASN A 132 9.16 -10.84 10.61
N GLN A 133 9.13 -12.05 11.18
CA GLN A 133 8.86 -13.28 10.44
C GLN A 133 7.43 -13.29 9.88
N THR A 134 6.43 -12.92 10.68
CA THR A 134 5.03 -12.84 10.25
C THR A 134 4.85 -11.80 9.13
N LEU A 135 5.45 -10.61 9.25
CA LEU A 135 5.43 -9.61 8.17
C LEU A 135 6.11 -10.11 6.88
N ALA A 136 7.18 -10.89 7.00
CA ALA A 136 7.84 -11.52 5.85
C ALA A 136 6.93 -12.57 5.20
N SER A 137 6.23 -13.40 5.99
CA SER A 137 5.25 -14.37 5.49
C SER A 137 4.10 -13.67 4.77
N ILE A 138 3.48 -12.65 5.39
CA ILE A 138 2.38 -11.89 4.77
C ILE A 138 2.81 -11.32 3.41
N ARG A 139 4.03 -10.75 3.33
CA ARG A 139 4.58 -10.25 2.06
C ARG A 139 4.74 -11.36 1.04
N HIS A 140 5.29 -12.49 1.44
CA HIS A 140 5.47 -13.66 0.59
C HIS A 140 4.12 -14.16 0.05
N ASP A 141 3.15 -14.37 0.94
CA ASP A 141 1.86 -14.98 0.64
C ASP A 141 1.02 -14.07 -0.26
N LEU A 142 1.01 -12.76 -0.01
CA LEU A 142 0.42 -11.78 -0.92
C LEU A 142 1.03 -11.86 -2.33
N HIS A 143 2.36 -11.98 -2.45
CA HIS A 143 3.01 -12.10 -3.75
C HIS A 143 2.78 -13.45 -4.43
N ALA A 144 2.49 -14.51 -3.67
CA ALA A 144 2.18 -15.82 -4.20
C ALA A 144 0.81 -15.87 -4.87
N LEU A 145 -0.16 -15.06 -4.41
CA LEU A 145 -1.52 -14.99 -4.97
C LEU A 145 -1.60 -14.77 -6.48
N LYS A 146 -0.58 -14.14 -7.09
CA LYS A 146 -0.52 -13.95 -8.55
C LYS A 146 -0.34 -15.26 -9.35
N HIS A 147 -0.03 -16.35 -8.66
CA HIS A 147 0.22 -17.67 -9.23
C HIS A 147 -0.87 -18.69 -8.87
N GLU A 148 -1.82 -18.31 -8.01
CA GLU A 148 -2.92 -19.16 -7.59
C GLU A 148 -4.11 -18.99 -8.54
N ASP A 149 -4.85 -20.08 -8.75
CA ASP A 149 -6.09 -20.07 -9.53
C ASP A 149 -7.28 -19.90 -8.58
N LEU A 150 -7.45 -18.67 -8.08
CA LEU A 150 -8.51 -18.32 -7.12
C LEU A 150 -9.67 -17.64 -7.83
N THR A 151 -10.88 -17.96 -7.40
CA THR A 151 -12.04 -17.09 -7.64
C THR A 151 -11.84 -15.74 -6.95
N LEU A 152 -12.60 -14.72 -7.37
CA LEU A 152 -12.51 -13.40 -6.75
C LEU A 152 -12.88 -13.44 -5.26
N ASP A 153 -13.85 -14.27 -4.87
CA ASP A 153 -14.27 -14.42 -3.48
C ASP A 153 -13.19 -15.08 -2.62
N GLU A 154 -12.51 -16.11 -3.15
CA GLU A 154 -11.37 -16.75 -2.48
C GLU A 154 -10.17 -15.82 -2.36
N LEU A 155 -9.88 -15.03 -3.41
CA LEU A 155 -8.86 -13.99 -3.38
C LEU A 155 -9.18 -12.97 -2.28
N ALA A 156 -10.40 -12.44 -2.26
CA ALA A 156 -10.83 -11.46 -1.26
C ALA A 156 -10.75 -12.04 0.16
N ALA A 157 -11.22 -13.27 0.37
CA ALA A 157 -11.14 -13.94 1.66
C ALA A 157 -9.68 -14.14 2.12
N THR A 158 -8.80 -14.55 1.22
CA THR A 158 -7.38 -14.75 1.52
C THR A 158 -6.68 -13.44 1.86
N VAL A 159 -6.96 -12.37 1.10
CA VAL A 159 -6.40 -11.04 1.37
C VAL A 159 -6.90 -10.50 2.71
N ASN A 160 -8.18 -10.67 3.04
CA ASN A 160 -8.73 -10.29 4.34
C ASN A 160 -8.07 -11.06 5.50
N GLN A 161 -7.85 -12.36 5.34
CA GLN A 161 -7.13 -13.13 6.36
C GLN A 161 -5.70 -12.63 6.56
N LEU A 162 -5.00 -12.25 5.48
CA LEU A 162 -3.66 -11.67 5.56
C LEU A 162 -3.68 -10.27 6.19
N ALA A 163 -4.75 -9.49 5.97
CA ALA A 163 -4.96 -8.20 6.62
C ALA A 163 -5.20 -8.34 8.13
N ASP A 164 -5.95 -9.35 8.56
CA ASP A 164 -6.15 -9.67 9.97
C ASP A 164 -4.82 -10.04 10.63
N GLN A 165 -4.01 -10.89 9.98
CA GLN A 165 -2.66 -11.22 10.45
C GLN A 165 -1.75 -9.99 10.48
N PHE A 166 -1.87 -9.09 9.50
CA PHE A 166 -1.13 -7.83 9.46
C PHE A 166 -1.52 -6.93 10.64
N THR A 167 -2.81 -6.82 10.94
CA THR A 167 -3.30 -6.06 12.11
C THR A 167 -2.80 -6.66 13.41
N TRP A 168 -2.87 -7.99 13.54
CA TRP A 168 -2.36 -8.69 14.71
C TRP A 168 -0.88 -8.44 14.93
N VAL A 169 -0.05 -8.55 13.90
CA VAL A 169 1.40 -8.34 14.05
C VAL A 169 1.73 -6.88 14.38
N VAL A 170 1.04 -5.92 13.77
CA VAL A 170 1.23 -4.49 14.04
C VAL A 170 0.83 -4.12 15.47
N THR A 171 -0.22 -4.72 16.01
CA THR A 171 -0.76 -4.34 17.33
C THR A 171 -0.19 -5.16 18.49
N THR A 172 0.38 -6.35 18.24
CA THR A 172 0.82 -7.25 19.32
C THR A 172 2.32 -7.55 19.33
N GLN A 173 3.03 -7.31 18.22
CA GLN A 173 4.44 -7.70 18.07
C GLN A 173 5.40 -6.51 18.07
N LEU A 174 5.04 -5.41 18.72
CA LEU A 174 5.92 -4.25 18.92
C LEU A 174 6.55 -4.27 20.31
N VAL A 175 7.84 -3.95 20.38
CA VAL A 175 8.58 -3.75 21.64
C VAL A 175 9.38 -2.45 21.59
N PRO A 176 9.62 -1.79 22.74
CA PRO A 176 10.47 -0.60 22.79
C PRO A 176 11.86 -0.88 22.23
N ALA A 177 12.41 0.05 21.46
CA ALA A 177 13.73 -0.12 20.84
C ALA A 177 14.92 0.02 21.81
N GLY A 178 14.65 0.38 23.08
CA GLY A 178 15.67 0.69 24.09
C GLY A 178 16.37 2.03 23.82
N ASN A 179 17.00 2.59 24.85
CA ASN A 179 18.02 3.62 24.65
C ASN A 179 19.30 2.89 24.26
N SER A 180 19.85 3.18 23.09
CA SER A 180 21.21 2.78 22.74
C SER A 180 22.24 3.42 23.67
#